data_AF-A0A2D9D9A5-F1
#
_entry.id   AF-A0A2D9D9A5-F1
#
_cell.length_a   1.000
_cell.length_b   1.000
_cell.length_c   1.000
_cell.angle_alpha   90.00
_cell.angle_beta   90.00
_cell.angle_gamma   90.00
#
_symmetry.space_group_name_H-M   'P 1'
#
loop_
_entity.id
_entity.type
_entity.pdbx_description
1 polymer ?
#
loop_
_entity_poly.entity_id
_entity_poly.type
_entity_poly.pdbx_seq_one_letter_code
_entity_poly.pdbx_strand_id
1 'polypeptide(L)'
;MTKTNVFFLFGLFIANLLVVYFAKTKLALEEVFIMYSFLFALFLFTELIQDKLLKKPKKQTYLLLAINIFRIFVCLVFLSPIILNTEKSDSFFVINFFIVYFFILYSEVFIKYKNIKK
;
A
#
# COMPACT_ATOMS: atom_id res chain seq x y z
N MET A 1 -15.78 -1.31 -2.65
CA MET A 1 -14.77 -1.88 -3.57
C MET A 1 -15.19 -1.69 -5.03
N THR A 2 -14.61 -0.72 -5.73
CA THR A 2 -14.75 -0.66 -7.19
C THR A 2 -13.84 -1.73 -7.81
N LYS A 3 -14.32 -2.49 -8.79
CA LYS A 3 -13.55 -3.55 -9.47
C LYS A 3 -12.16 -3.06 -9.90
N THR A 4 -12.05 -1.79 -10.31
CA THR A 4 -10.81 -1.13 -10.73
C THR A 4 -9.72 -1.12 -9.66
N ASN A 5 -10.06 -0.93 -8.38
CA ASN A 5 -9.06 -0.86 -7.31
C ASN A 5 -8.41 -2.22 -7.05
N VAL A 6 -9.18 -3.31 -7.22
CA VAL A 6 -8.72 -4.69 -7.04
C VAL A 6 -7.76 -5.10 -8.14
N PHE A 7 -8.11 -4.79 -9.39
CA PHE A 7 -7.24 -5.03 -10.54
C PHE A 7 -5.93 -4.26 -10.44
N PHE A 8 -5.97 -3.02 -9.93
CA PHE A 8 -4.77 -2.21 -9.73
C PHE A 8 -3.85 -2.82 -8.66
N LEU A 9 -4.41 -3.28 -7.54
CA LEU A 9 -3.65 -3.98 -6.49
C LEU A 9 -3.01 -5.27 -7.03
N PHE A 10 -3.74 -6.06 -7.82
CA PHE A 10 -3.20 -7.26 -8.47
C PHE A 10 -2.10 -6.93 -9.49
N GLY A 11 -2.27 -5.87 -10.28
CA GLY A 11 -1.25 -5.42 -11.24
C GLY A 11 0.05 -5.02 -10.54
N LEU A 12 -0.04 -4.29 -9.43
CA LEU A 12 1.13 -3.93 -8.61
C LEU A 12 1.77 -5.11 -7.89
N PHE A 13 0.98 -6.13 -7.52
CA PHE A 13 1.51 -7.38 -7.01
C PHE A 13 2.37 -8.11 -8.04
N ILE A 14 1.84 -8.26 -9.25
CA ILE A 14 2.56 -8.91 -10.36
C ILE A 14 3.82 -8.11 -10.71
N ALA A 15 3.73 -6.78 -10.79
CA ALA A 15 4.87 -5.92 -11.11
C ALA A 15 6.02 -6.08 -10.10
N ASN A 16 5.72 -6.13 -8.81
CA ASN A 16 6.75 -6.28 -7.79
C ASN A 16 7.31 -7.70 -7.69
N LEU A 17 6.47 -8.73 -7.91
CA LEU A 17 6.96 -10.10 -8.08
C LEU A 17 8.00 -10.19 -9.21
N LEU A 18 7.74 -9.52 -10.33
CA LEU A 18 8.69 -9.42 -11.43
C LEU A 18 9.96 -8.68 -11.00
N VAL A 19 9.86 -7.56 -10.29
CA VAL A 19 11.04 -6.82 -9.81
C VAL A 19 11.88 -7.67 -8.85
N VAL A 20 11.28 -8.36 -7.89
CA VAL A 20 11.97 -9.26 -6.95
C VAL A 20 12.66 -10.40 -7.71
N TYR A 21 11.96 -11.00 -8.69
CA TYR A 21 12.51 -12.06 -9.52
C TYR A 21 13.72 -11.58 -10.35
N PHE A 22 13.62 -10.43 -11.01
CA PHE A 22 14.71 -9.87 -11.82
C PHE A 22 15.86 -9.30 -10.99
N ALA A 23 15.60 -8.78 -9.79
CA ALA A 23 16.61 -8.23 -8.90
C ALA A 23 17.48 -9.30 -8.22
N LYS A 24 17.18 -10.61 -8.42
CA LYS A 24 17.88 -11.74 -7.77
C LYS A 24 18.06 -11.55 -6.26
N THR A 25 17.08 -10.92 -5.60
CA THR A 25 17.13 -10.72 -4.15
C THR A 25 17.01 -12.08 -3.47
N LYS A 26 17.75 -12.30 -2.37
CA LYS A 26 17.70 -13.53 -1.55
C LYS A 26 16.38 -13.70 -0.79
N LEU A 27 15.38 -12.87 -1.10
CA LEU A 27 14.15 -12.80 -0.37
C LEU A 27 13.29 -14.04 -0.64
N ALA A 28 12.81 -14.68 0.41
CA ALA A 28 11.89 -15.80 0.26
C ALA A 28 10.58 -15.31 -0.38
N LEU A 29 10.02 -16.09 -1.31
CA LEU A 29 8.70 -15.79 -1.88
C LEU A 29 7.63 -15.61 -0.79
N GLU A 30 7.78 -16.33 0.32
CA GLU A 30 6.94 -16.21 1.51
C GLU A 30 6.89 -14.77 2.06
N GLU A 31 8.02 -14.08 2.16
CA GLU A 31 8.08 -12.71 2.67
C GLU A 31 7.34 -11.73 1.73
N VAL A 32 7.47 -11.94 0.41
CA VAL A 32 6.72 -11.16 -0.58
C VAL A 32 5.22 -11.39 -0.41
N PHE A 33 4.79 -12.65 -0.26
CA PHE A 33 3.38 -12.99 -0.07
C PHE A 33 2.80 -12.42 1.23
N ILE A 34 3.53 -12.51 2.35
CA ILE A 34 3.10 -11.97 3.64
C ILE A 34 2.89 -10.45 3.53
N MET A 35 3.85 -9.76 2.93
CA MET A 35 3.81 -8.31 2.75
C MET A 35 2.64 -7.85 1.88
N TYR A 36 2.35 -8.57 0.79
CA TYR A 36 1.21 -8.25 -0.06
C TYR A 36 -0.13 -8.58 0.57
N SER A 37 -0.19 -9.67 1.33
CA SER A 37 -1.36 -10.02 2.13
C SER A 37 -1.64 -8.94 3.18
N PHE A 38 -0.58 -8.42 3.82
CA PHE A 38 -0.66 -7.30 4.74
C PHE A 38 -1.16 -6.02 4.06
N LEU A 39 -0.59 -5.64 2.91
CA LEU A 39 -1.06 -4.46 2.15
C LEU A 39 -2.52 -4.58 1.76
N PHE A 40 -2.93 -5.76 1.30
CA PHE A 40 -4.32 -6.03 0.92
C PHE A 40 -5.25 -5.92 2.14
N ALA A 41 -4.88 -6.51 3.27
CA ALA A 41 -5.64 -6.42 4.51
C ALA A 41 -5.75 -4.97 5.02
N LEU A 42 -4.64 -4.24 5.01
CA LEU A 42 -4.60 -2.83 5.40
C LEU A 42 -5.48 -1.98 4.47
N PHE A 43 -5.46 -2.26 3.17
CA PHE A 43 -6.32 -1.61 2.19
C PHE A 43 -7.80 -1.85 2.50
N LEU A 44 -8.21 -3.11 2.71
CA LEU A 44 -9.59 -3.46 3.04
C LEU A 44 -10.05 -2.80 4.33
N PHE A 45 -9.24 -2.89 5.40
CA PHE A 45 -9.55 -2.32 6.70
C PHE A 45 -9.84 -0.82 6.62
N THR A 46 -8.99 -0.11 5.88
CA THR A 46 -9.12 1.33 5.70
C THR A 46 -10.24 1.72 4.76
N GLU A 47 -10.58 0.91 3.75
CA GLU A 47 -11.79 1.11 2.94
C GLU A 47 -13.06 1.04 3.82
N LEU A 48 -13.14 0.04 4.70
CA LEU A 48 -14.26 -0.08 5.66
C LEU A 48 -14.37 1.12 6.61
N ILE A 49 -13.24 1.67 7.06
CA ILE A 49 -13.20 2.88 7.88
C ILE A 49 -13.65 4.10 7.07
N GLN A 50 -13.15 4.25 5.85
CA GLN A 50 -13.50 5.35 4.96
C GLN A 50 -15.00 5.37 4.65
N ASP A 51 -15.60 4.22 4.34
CA ASP A 51 -17.04 4.10 4.05
C ASP A 51 -17.91 4.53 5.25
N LYS A 52 -17.44 4.27 6.47
CA LYS A 52 -18.13 4.70 7.70
C LYS A 52 -17.95 6.19 8.00
N LEU A 53 -16.74 6.73 7.80
CA LEU A 53 -16.36 8.06 8.25
C LEU A 53 -16.55 9.17 7.21
N LEU A 54 -16.50 8.87 5.91
CA LEU A 54 -16.55 9.86 4.83
C LEU A 54 -17.96 10.24 4.36
N LYS A 55 -18.99 9.97 5.18
CA LYS A 55 -20.40 10.30 4.85
C LYS A 55 -20.71 11.81 4.74
N LYS A 56 -19.78 12.71 5.11
CA LYS A 56 -19.97 14.17 5.11
C LYS A 56 -18.89 14.89 4.27
N PRO A 57 -19.28 15.73 3.28
CA PRO A 57 -18.36 16.25 2.27
C PRO A 57 -17.31 17.24 2.79
N LYS A 58 -17.65 18.08 3.78
CA LYS A 58 -16.73 19.15 4.25
C LYS A 58 -15.51 18.66 5.04
N LYS A 59 -15.59 17.50 5.71
CA LYS A 59 -14.47 16.91 6.47
C LYS A 59 -13.68 15.87 5.68
N GLN A 60 -14.13 15.56 4.46
CA GLN A 60 -13.70 14.40 3.69
C GLN A 60 -12.21 14.44 3.33
N THR A 61 -11.66 15.62 3.02
CA THR A 61 -10.25 15.78 2.62
C THR A 61 -9.27 15.55 3.77
N TYR A 62 -9.49 16.19 4.93
CA TYR A 62 -8.62 16.03 6.09
C TYR A 62 -8.68 14.61 6.66
N LEU A 63 -9.86 14.00 6.62
CA LEU A 63 -10.07 12.64 7.11
C LEU A 63 -9.40 11.60 6.17
N LEU A 64 -9.44 11.83 4.85
CA LEU A 64 -8.69 11.02 3.88
C LEU A 64 -7.17 11.12 4.12
N LEU A 65 -6.66 12.33 4.34
CA LEU A 65 -5.23 12.54 4.63
C LEU A 65 -4.82 11.83 5.93
N ALA A 66 -5.61 11.96 6.99
CA ALA A 66 -5.37 11.28 8.27
C ALA A 66 -5.34 9.76 8.12
N ILE A 67 -6.24 9.18 7.31
CA ILE A 67 -6.27 7.73 7.04
C ILE A 67 -5.02 7.30 6.27
N ASN A 68 -4.55 8.10 5.30
CA ASN A 68 -3.31 7.81 4.58
C ASN A 68 -2.07 7.91 5.46
N ILE A 69 -2.01 8.89 6.38
CA ILE A 69 -0.92 8.99 7.38
C ILE A 69 -0.92 7.77 8.30
N PHE A 70 -2.09 7.38 8.83
CA PHE A 70 -2.24 6.17 9.64
C PHE A 70 -1.74 4.92 8.91
N ARG A 71 -2.13 4.79 7.65
CA ARG A 71 -1.67 3.73 6.74
C ARG A 71 -0.15 3.68 6.60
N ILE A 72 0.51 4.82 6.42
CA ILE A 72 1.98 4.90 6.34
C ILE A 72 2.61 4.47 7.66
N PHE A 73 2.06 4.92 8.80
CA PHE A 73 2.54 4.55 10.12
C PHE A 73 2.44 3.05 10.37
N VAL A 74 1.31 2.43 10.01
CA VAL A 74 1.11 0.97 10.13
C VAL A 74 2.10 0.20 9.26
N CYS A 75 2.38 0.65 8.04
CA CYS A 75 3.43 0.08 7.19
C CYS A 75 4.83 0.20 7.82
N LEU A 76 5.16 1.34 8.42
CA LEU A 76 6.45 1.53 9.12
C LEU A 76 6.61 0.57 10.30
N VAL A 77 5.56 0.40 11.11
CA VAL A 77 5.56 -0.54 12.24
C VAL A 77 5.72 -1.98 11.75
N PHE A 78 5.02 -2.35 10.68
CA PHE A 78 5.11 -3.68 10.08
C PHE A 78 6.50 -3.99 9.51
N LEU A 79 7.16 -3.01 8.89
CA LEU A 79 8.50 -3.17 8.32
C LEU A 79 9.63 -2.98 9.33
N SER A 80 9.37 -2.35 10.48
CA SER A 80 10.36 -2.12 11.54
C SER A 80 11.23 -3.34 11.88
N PRO A 81 10.68 -4.55 12.12
CA PRO A 81 11.51 -5.72 12.43
C PRO A 81 12.44 -6.12 11.28
N ILE A 82 12.03 -5.89 10.03
CA ILE A 82 12.88 -6.14 8.85
C ILE A 82 13.99 -5.09 8.84
N ILE A 83 13.64 -3.81 8.91
CA ILE A 83 14.61 -2.69 8.87
C ILE A 83 15.67 -2.81 9.98
N LEU A 84 15.28 -3.22 11.19
CA LEU A 84 16.19 -3.32 12.34
C LEU A 84 17.10 -4.57 12.30
N ASN A 85 16.67 -5.65 11.65
CA ASN A 85 17.42 -6.92 11.62
C ASN A 85 18.21 -7.15 10.33
N THR A 86 18.14 -6.26 9.33
CA THR A 86 18.77 -6.51 8.03
C THR A 86 20.23 -6.03 7.97
N GLU A 87 21.14 -6.89 7.51
CA GLU A 87 22.42 -6.47 6.92
C GLU A 87 22.19 -5.72 5.58
N LYS A 88 23.10 -4.83 5.19
CA LYS A 88 22.91 -3.80 4.13
C LYS A 88 22.23 -4.24 2.80
N SER A 89 22.19 -5.52 2.43
CA SER A 89 21.63 -6.02 1.16
C SER A 89 20.11 -5.96 1.03
N ASP A 90 19.31 -6.09 2.10
CA ASP A 90 17.83 -6.13 1.95
C ASP A 90 17.17 -4.75 2.12
N SER A 91 17.98 -3.70 2.24
CA SER A 91 17.53 -2.31 2.19
C SER A 91 16.86 -1.95 0.85
N PHE A 92 17.31 -2.55 -0.25
CA PHE A 92 16.68 -2.39 -1.58
C PHE A 92 15.23 -2.87 -1.60
N PHE A 93 14.93 -3.95 -0.88
CA PHE A 93 13.59 -4.53 -0.83
C PHE A 93 12.62 -3.63 -0.06
N VAL A 94 13.03 -3.10 1.10
CA VAL A 94 12.23 -2.15 1.88
C VAL A 94 11.92 -0.89 1.07
N ILE A 95 12.91 -0.37 0.34
CA ILE A 95 12.73 0.80 -0.53
C ILE A 95 11.70 0.49 -1.63
N ASN A 96 11.83 -0.65 -2.30
CA ASN A 96 10.89 -1.04 -3.36
C ASN A 96 9.46 -1.19 -2.83
N PHE A 97 9.28 -1.76 -1.64
CA PHE A 97 7.97 -1.83 -0.99
C PHE A 97 7.35 -0.43 -0.79
N PHE A 98 8.11 0.52 -0.23
CA PHE A 98 7.59 1.87 0.00
C PHE A 98 7.25 2.60 -1.29
N ILE A 99 8.04 2.41 -2.35
CA ILE A 99 7.76 2.98 -3.68
C ILE A 99 6.44 2.43 -4.23
N VAL A 100 6.28 1.10 -4.25
CA VAL A 100 5.04 0.45 -4.71
C VAL A 100 3.84 0.93 -3.89
N TYR A 101 4.00 1.00 -2.57
CA TYR A 101 2.93 1.46 -1.70
C TYR A 101 2.57 2.94 -1.92
N PHE A 102 3.55 3.80 -2.17
CA PHE A 102 3.33 5.19 -2.51
C PHE A 102 2.50 5.33 -3.79
N PHE A 103 2.80 4.53 -4.83
CA PHE A 103 2.00 4.52 -6.06
C PHE A 103 0.56 4.05 -5.83
N ILE A 104 0.33 3.10 -4.92
CA ILE A 104 -1.03 2.68 -4.50
C ILE A 104 -1.78 3.87 -3.91
N LEU A 105 -1.20 4.54 -2.91
CA LEU A 105 -1.83 5.67 -2.25
C LEU A 105 -2.09 6.82 -3.21
N TYR A 106 -1.13 7.15 -4.07
CA TYR A 106 -1.26 8.20 -5.07
C TYR A 106 -2.40 7.90 -6.06
N SER A 107 -2.46 6.68 -6.58
CA SER A 107 -3.49 6.27 -7.53
C SER A 107 -4.88 6.30 -6.90
N GLU A 108 -5.01 5.91 -5.64
CA GLU A 108 -6.27 6.00 -4.91
C GLU A 108 -6.75 7.45 -4.77
N VAL A 109 -5.86 8.38 -4.41
CA VAL A 109 -6.18 9.81 -4.33
C VAL A 109 -6.57 10.35 -5.70
N PHE A 110 -5.82 10.01 -6.76
CA PHE A 110 -6.09 10.47 -8.12
C PHE A 110 -7.44 9.97 -8.66
N ILE A 111 -7.76 8.69 -8.46
CA ILE A 111 -9.05 8.11 -8.87
C ILE A 111 -10.20 8.76 -8.10
N LYS A 112 -10.06 8.94 -6.79
CA LYS A 112 -11.09 9.61 -5.97
C LYS A 112 -11.29 11.06 -6.40
N TYR A 113 -10.21 11.78 -6.67
CA TYR A 113 -10.29 13.14 -7.19
C TYR A 113 -11.01 13.21 -8.54
N LYS A 114 -10.72 12.29 -9.46
CA LYS A 114 -11.41 12.18 -10.76
C LYS A 114 -12.91 11.91 -10.60
N ASN A 115 -13.30 11.10 -9.62
CA ASN A 115 -14.70 10.78 -9.34
C ASN A 115 -15.46 11.93 -8.63
N ILE A 116 -14.77 12.82 -7.91
CA ILE A 116 -15.37 14.02 -7.30
C ILE A 116 -15.60 15.13 -8.34
N LYS A 117 -14.79 15.20 -9.39
CA LYS A 117 -14.91 16.18 -10.49
C LYS A 117 -15.89 15.79 -11.60
N LYS A 118 -16.37 14.55 -11.61
CA LYS A 118 -17.43 14.06 -12.50
C LYS A 118 -18.78 14.23 -11.83
#